data_AF-A0A7Z9W773-F1
#
_entry.id   AF-A0A7Z9W773-F1
#
_cell.length_a   1.000
_cell.length_b   1.000
_cell.length_c   1.000
_cell.angle_alpha   90.00
_cell.angle_beta   90.00
_cell.angle_gamma   90.00
#
_symmetry.space_group_name_H-M   'P 1'
#
loop_
_entity.id
_entity.type
_entity.pdbx_description
1 polymer ?
#
loop_
_entity_poly.entity_id
_entity_poly.type
_entity_poly.pdbx_seq_one_letter_code
_entity_poly.pdbx_strand_id
1 'polypeptide(L)' 'MNHVTIEPPETDRMILNFGPHHPSTHGTLRIILELEGETITKATPEIGYLHSGF' A
#
# COMPACT_ATOMS: atom_id res chain seq x y z
N MET A 1 -11.77 -6.35 -41.16
CA MET A 1 -12.39 -5.75 -39.95
C MET A 1 -11.71 -6.40 -38.76
N ASN A 2 -10.66 -5.76 -38.22
CA ASN A 2 -9.93 -6.31 -37.09
C ASN A 2 -10.61 -5.83 -35.82
N HIS A 3 -11.20 -6.78 -35.09
CA HIS A 3 -11.78 -6.56 -33.78
C HIS A 3 -10.62 -6.37 -32.80
N VAL A 4 -10.28 -5.11 -32.50
CA VAL A 4 -9.39 -4.78 -31.38
C VAL A 4 -10.23 -4.92 -30.12
N THR A 5 -10.07 -6.03 -29.41
CA THR A 5 -10.61 -6.18 -28.06
C THR A 5 -9.79 -5.26 -27.16
N ILE A 6 -10.36 -4.12 -26.79
CA ILE A 6 -9.82 -3.27 -25.74
C ILE A 6 -10.03 -3.99 -24.40
N GLU A 7 -8.99 -4.63 -23.89
CA GLU A 7 -9.00 -5.05 -22.49
C GLU A 7 -9.10 -3.78 -21.64
N PRO A 8 -9.99 -3.73 -20.62
CA PRO A 8 -10.04 -2.58 -19.73
C PRO A 8 -8.62 -2.37 -19.17
N PRO A 9 -8.14 -1.12 -19.07
CA PRO A 9 -6.82 -0.88 -18.50
C PRO A 9 -6.76 -1.61 -17.17
N GLU A 10 -5.79 -2.51 -17.00
CA GLU A 10 -5.52 -3.10 -15.70
C GLU A 10 -5.42 -1.93 -14.73
N THR A 11 -6.29 -1.90 -13.72
CA THR A 11 -6.19 -0.91 -12.66
C THR A 11 -4.78 -1.02 -12.11
N ASP A 12 -3.95 0.00 -12.36
CA ASP A 12 -2.53 -0.03 -12.02
C ASP A 12 -2.42 -0.11 -10.49
N ARG A 13 -2.20 -1.33 -9.99
CA ARG A 13 -2.12 -1.61 -8.56
C ARG A 13 -0.73 -1.21 -8.09
N MET A 14 -0.69 -0.15 -7.30
CA MET A 14 0.55 0.36 -6.74
C MET A 14 0.72 -0.12 -5.30
N ILE A 15 1.88 -0.69 -4.99
CA ILE A 15 2.28 -0.98 -3.60
C ILE A 15 3.08 0.21 -3.06
N LEU A 16 2.55 0.86 -2.03
CA LEU A 16 3.18 1.97 -1.34
C LEU A 16 3.60 1.57 0.07
N ASN A 17 4.87 1.81 0.40
CA ASN A 17 5.39 1.62 1.75
C ASN A 17 5.25 2.91 2.56
N PHE A 18 4.43 2.88 3.61
CA PHE A 18 4.13 4.03 4.45
C PHE A 18 4.69 3.84 5.86
N GLY A 19 5.80 4.53 6.17
CA GLY A 19 6.54 4.40 7.44
C GLY A 19 7.81 3.53 7.33
N PRO A 20 8.72 3.51 8.34
CA PRO A 20 8.66 4.08 9.70
C PRO A 20 9.19 5.52 9.84
N HIS A 21 9.91 6.04 8.83
CA HIS A 21 10.50 7.39 8.86
C HIS A 21 9.50 8.49 8.44
N HIS A 22 8.24 8.11 8.20
CA HIS A 22 7.19 9.07 7.87
C HIS A 22 6.71 9.73 9.18
N PRO A 23 6.70 11.08 9.27
CA PRO A 23 6.37 11.77 10.53
C PRO A 23 4.97 11.43 11.06
N SER A 24 4.03 11.06 10.17
CA SER A 24 2.67 10.66 10.56
C SER A 24 2.55 9.25 11.15
N THR A 25 3.60 8.41 11.08
CA THR A 25 3.58 7.06 11.67
C THR A 25 4.16 7.00 13.08
N HIS A 26 4.33 8.17 13.73
CA HIS A 26 4.97 8.31 15.05
C HIS A 26 6.29 7.49 15.17
N GLY A 27 7.04 7.39 14.07
CA GLY A 27 8.33 6.71 14.00
C GLY A 27 8.31 5.17 14.13
N THR A 28 7.15 4.58 14.41
CA THR A 28 7.06 3.23 15.02
C THR A 28 6.04 2.33 14.32
N LEU A 29 5.44 2.81 13.24
CA LEU A 29 4.48 2.06 12.46
C LEU A 29 4.94 2.03 11.00
N ARG A 30 4.94 0.84 10.40
CA ARG A 30 5.09 0.64 8.97
C ARG A 30 3.80 0.01 8.45
N ILE A 31 3.28 0.53 7.34
CA ILE A 31 2.08 0.01 6.68
C ILE A 31 2.41 -0.18 5.21
N ILE A 32 2.15 -1.39 4.72
CA ILE A 32 2.21 -1.68 3.29
C ILE A 32 0.79 -1.45 2.73
N LEU A 33 0.66 -0.45 1.88
CA LEU A 33 -0.59 -0.05 1.25
C LEU A 33 -0.65 -0.58 -0.19
N GLU A 34 -1.78 -1.15 -0.57
CA GLU A 34 -2.14 -1.42 -1.96
C GLU A 34 -3.13 -0.34 -2.39
N LEU A 35 -2.78 0.36 -3.47
CA LEU A 35 -3.50 1.49 -4.01
C LEU A 35 -4.02 1.14 -5.40
N GLU A 36 -5.27 1.51 -5.65
CA GLU A 36 -5.86 1.61 -6.98
C GLU A 36 -6.15 3.09 -7.23
N GLY A 37 -5.20 3.78 -7.88
CA GLY A 37 -5.20 5.23 -8.01
C GLY A 37 -5.12 5.92 -6.64
N GLU A 38 -6.15 6.69 -6.28
CA GLU A 38 -6.26 7.43 -5.01
C GLU A 38 -6.96 6.62 -3.89
N THR A 39 -7.43 5.41 -4.20
CA THR A 39 -8.16 4.56 -3.25
C THR A 39 -7.26 3.49 -2.67
N ILE A 40 -7.29 3.33 -1.34
CA ILE A 40 -6.62 2.22 -0.65
C ILE A 40 -7.50 0.98 -0.74
N THR A 41 -7.01 -0.08 -1.37
CA THR A 41 -7.72 -1.37 -1.46
C THR A 41 -7.31 -2.33 -0.35
N LYS A 42 -6.07 -2.21 0.14
CA LYS A 42 -5.55 -3.01 1.25
C LYS A 42 -4.52 -2.24 2.06
N ALA A 43 -4.57 -2.41 3.38
CA ALA A 43 -3.57 -1.88 4.30
C ALA A 43 -3.09 -3.01 5.22
N THR A 44 -1.81 -3.34 5.12
CA THR A 44 -1.18 -4.37 5.97
C THR A 44 -0.21 -3.68 6.93
N PRO A 45 -0.58 -3.52 8.21
CA PRO A 45 0.32 -2.96 9.20
C PRO A 45 1.38 -4.00 9.61
N GLU A 46 2.63 -3.58 9.63
CA GLU A 46 3.69 -4.31 10.31
C GLU A 46 3.77 -3.87 11.76
N ILE A 47 3.52 -4.82 12.65
CA ILE A 47 3.48 -4.64 14.11
C ILE A 47 4.83 -5.02 14.73
N GLY A 48 5.03 -4.66 16.00
CA GLY A 48 6.17 -5.13 16.80
C GLY A 48 7.38 -4.19 16.87
N TYR A 49 7.35 -3.05 16.19
CA TYR A 49 8.41 -2.02 16.25
C TYR A 49 8.66 -1.45 17.66
N LEU A 50 7.70 -1.57 18.58
CA LEU A 50 7.81 -1.14 19.99
C LEU A 50 7.73 -2.32 20.97
N HIS A 51 7.83 -3.57 20.51
CA HIS A 51 7.82 -4.72 21.39
C HIS A 51 9.13 -4.76 22.19
N SER A 52 9.05 -4.43 23.48
CA SER A 52 10.22 -4.32 24.37
C SER A 52 10.51 -5.59 25.17
N GLY A 53 9.61 -6.59 25.15
CA GLY A 53 9.86 -7.92 25.73
C GLY A 53 10.00 -7.96 27.26
N PHE A 54 9.44 -6.98 27.99
CA PHE A 54 9.42 -6.93 29.45
C PHE A 54 8.10 -7.43 30.04
#